data_AF-A0A5D2WFM3-F1
#
_entry.id   AF-A0A5D2WFM3-F1
#
_cell.length_a   1.000
_cell.length_b   1.000
_cell.length_c   1.000
_cell.angle_alpha   90.00
_cell.angle_beta   90.00
_cell.angle_gamma   90.00
#
_symmetry.space_group_name_H-M   'P 1'
#
loop_
_entity.id
_entity.type
_entity.pdbx_description
1 polymer ?
#
loop_
_entity_poly.entity_id
_entity_poly.type
_entity_poly.pdbx_seq_one_letter_code
_entity_poly.pdbx_strand_id
1 'polypeptide(L)'
;MHVHVYLSVFSYPSLPKTRSADESAYFPLETILLDCGSSALRALSYDGWNWTNDSSHFGASNSESSFAMSRASSEETSVPDVPYMIARLFHSMFIYAFNVTPGSKFIFHFYPDSYMNVHASKSFLTVTAGNYTLLRNFNAYLNAKHIKSAYFFKEFIVHVENHTPDLTFSPTTNASGGYAFVNGIEIVSMPLILYYQGNNVSAMKTMHRVNVGGQRIPPNEDTGMSRSRAMDSSYIFGEAFGVENYKFDASITYPKEVLAYIAPQGVYETARSIGSVPEININYNLSWTFPLDPSFTYLIRLHLCDISRNIAKTNQRAFDIFINNQVIERGIDIIALTYGNDIPLYRDFTILIPNLIMKHDLWLKLHPNLQRKPQYYDAILNGAEIFKVSNIDGNLAGLNPSLKNESSVDGDEPSFSSSSSRTSTEAILIIIGSFLILVLAISLGVYLVAFLRRRNLEWTKKENTRSSLPYRSFSIDKIKMEIDNFNKENLIDRGAFGLVYKCYIDHGSIAVTINRLIQAIPKQELYIFNVEIRIHHHVRHQNLVQLIGYCKEEHEVILVYESMPNATLFECLHFADQRQ
;
A
#
# COMPACT_ATOMS: atom_id res chain seq x y z
N MET A 1 -23.65 24.39 1.38
CA MET A 1 -23.83 23.91 -0.01
C MET A 1 -23.99 22.40 0.09
N HIS A 2 -25.23 21.89 -0.03
CA HIS A 2 -25.51 20.46 0.12
C HIS A 2 -24.97 19.70 -1.10
N VAL A 3 -24.06 18.76 -0.88
CA VAL A 3 -23.60 17.83 -1.92
C VAL A 3 -24.74 16.85 -2.15
N HIS A 4 -25.43 16.99 -3.29
CA HIS A 4 -26.41 16.00 -3.75
C HIS A 4 -25.65 14.83 -4.37
N VAL A 5 -25.56 13.73 -3.61
CA VAL A 5 -25.09 12.45 -4.13
C VAL A 5 -26.26 11.80 -4.86
N TYR A 6 -26.15 11.66 -6.18
CA TYR A 6 -27.07 10.82 -6.95
C TYR A 6 -26.64 9.36 -6.76
N LEU A 7 -27.36 8.66 -5.90
CA LEU A 7 -27.13 7.25 -5.56
C LEU A 7 -27.94 6.34 -6.49
N SER A 8 -27.27 5.69 -7.43
CA SER A 8 -27.76 4.43 -8.01
C SER A 8 -27.10 3.29 -7.25
N VAL A 9 -27.81 2.72 -6.26
CA VAL A 9 -27.40 1.48 -5.61
C VAL A 9 -28.00 0.33 -6.41
N PHE A 10 -27.17 -0.46 -7.09
CA PHE A 10 -27.63 -1.70 -7.71
C PHE A 10 -27.71 -2.78 -6.62
N SER A 11 -28.89 -2.91 -6.00
CA SER A 11 -29.19 -3.96 -5.03
C SER A 11 -29.53 -5.26 -5.77
N TYR A 12 -28.74 -6.31 -5.61
CA TYR A 12 -29.07 -7.63 -6.13
C TYR A 12 -30.06 -8.36 -5.18
N PRO A 13 -31.10 -9.04 -5.70
CA PRO A 13 -31.93 -9.93 -4.90
C PRO A 13 -31.15 -11.20 -4.51
N SER A 14 -31.25 -11.58 -3.24
CA SER A 14 -30.78 -12.85 -2.67
C SER A 14 -31.45 -14.06 -3.34
N LEU A 15 -30.72 -15.10 -3.76
CA LEU A 15 -31.22 -16.46 -4.11
C LEU A 15 -30.02 -17.43 -4.44
N PRO A 16 -30.21 -18.77 -4.58
CA PRO A 16 -29.46 -19.78 -3.82
C PRO A 16 -28.29 -20.48 -4.55
N LYS A 17 -27.49 -21.22 -3.75
CA LYS A 17 -26.36 -22.11 -4.07
C LYS A 17 -26.33 -22.66 -5.50
N THR A 18 -25.34 -22.23 -6.29
CA THR A 18 -24.61 -23.12 -7.20
C THR A 18 -23.11 -22.83 -7.16
N ARG A 19 -22.29 -23.87 -6.95
CA ARG A 19 -20.82 -23.78 -6.80
C ARG A 19 -20.10 -23.72 -8.16
N SER A 20 -18.94 -23.06 -8.13
CA SER A 20 -17.85 -22.95 -9.12
C SER A 20 -18.14 -22.10 -10.36
N ALA A 21 -17.53 -20.91 -10.38
CA ALA A 21 -17.09 -20.23 -11.60
C ALA A 21 -15.60 -20.51 -11.84
N ASP A 22 -15.14 -20.17 -13.04
CA ASP A 22 -13.75 -20.30 -13.48
C ASP A 22 -12.82 -19.47 -12.57
N GLU A 23 -11.92 -20.17 -11.86
CA GLU A 23 -10.93 -19.58 -10.94
C GLU A 23 -9.72 -18.98 -11.70
N SER A 24 -9.72 -19.03 -13.03
CA SER A 24 -8.57 -18.62 -13.82
C SER A 24 -8.42 -17.10 -13.94
N ALA A 25 -7.15 -16.69 -14.02
CA ALA A 25 -6.78 -15.34 -14.42
C ALA A 25 -7.33 -15.02 -15.82
N TYR A 26 -7.59 -13.74 -16.09
CA TYR A 26 -7.99 -13.32 -17.42
C TYR A 26 -6.80 -13.44 -18.39
N PHE A 27 -7.03 -13.99 -19.58
CA PHE A 27 -6.04 -14.00 -20.65
C PHE A 27 -6.38 -12.90 -21.64
N PRO A 28 -5.59 -11.80 -21.70
CA PRO A 28 -5.83 -10.74 -22.66
C PRO A 28 -5.72 -11.25 -24.10
N LEU A 29 -6.66 -10.83 -24.95
CA LEU A 29 -6.62 -11.02 -26.40
C LEU A 29 -5.45 -10.26 -27.00
N GLU A 30 -5.25 -9.01 -26.56
CA GLU A 30 -4.11 -8.19 -26.91
C GLU A 30 -3.35 -7.73 -25.66
N THR A 31 -2.03 -7.83 -25.74
CA THR A 31 -1.07 -7.27 -24.79
C THR A 31 0.09 -6.65 -25.59
N ILE A 32 0.09 -5.34 -25.73
CA ILE A 32 1.07 -4.57 -26.49
C ILE A 32 1.85 -3.70 -25.51
N LEU A 33 3.16 -3.89 -25.40
CA LEU A 33 4.03 -3.09 -24.54
C LEU A 33 5.16 -2.47 -25.36
N LEU A 34 5.15 -1.15 -25.44
CA LEU A 34 6.05 -0.38 -26.29
C LEU A 34 7.03 0.45 -25.48
N ASP A 35 8.32 0.20 -25.67
CA ASP A 35 9.45 1.03 -25.23
C ASP A 35 9.68 2.12 -26.28
N CYS A 36 9.09 3.30 -26.06
CA CYS A 36 8.88 4.30 -27.09
C CYS A 36 10.18 5.03 -27.43
N GLY A 37 10.56 5.00 -28.71
CA GLY A 37 11.81 5.59 -29.18
C GLY A 37 13.02 4.66 -29.04
N SER A 38 12.82 3.45 -28.54
CA SER A 38 13.86 2.42 -28.45
C SER A 38 14.21 1.89 -29.84
N SER A 39 15.50 1.65 -30.07
CA SER A 39 16.00 0.95 -31.27
C SER A 39 16.34 -0.51 -30.99
N ALA A 40 15.95 -1.03 -29.81
CA ALA A 40 16.24 -2.40 -29.43
C ALA A 40 15.54 -3.38 -30.39
N LEU A 41 16.33 -4.30 -30.96
CA LEU A 41 15.85 -5.35 -31.86
C LEU A 41 15.22 -6.53 -31.11
N ARG A 42 15.49 -6.64 -29.81
CA ARG A 42 14.96 -7.69 -28.93
C ARG A 42 14.15 -7.04 -27.83
N ALA A 43 13.09 -7.73 -27.43
CA ALA A 43 12.28 -7.27 -26.32
C ALA A 43 13.10 -7.29 -25.02
N LEU A 44 12.93 -6.25 -24.21
CA LEU A 44 13.56 -6.11 -22.91
C LEU A 44 12.51 -6.36 -21.82
N SER A 45 12.92 -6.99 -20.71
CA SER A 45 11.99 -7.36 -19.65
C SER A 45 11.92 -6.29 -18.55
N TYR A 46 10.70 -5.90 -18.18
CA TYR A 46 10.42 -5.06 -17.03
C TYR A 46 9.11 -5.53 -16.37
N ASP A 47 9.10 -5.62 -15.04
CA ASP A 47 7.97 -6.15 -14.24
C ASP A 47 7.44 -7.51 -14.75
N GLY A 48 8.32 -8.37 -15.29
CA GLY A 48 7.95 -9.68 -15.83
C GLY A 48 7.35 -9.66 -17.24
N TRP A 49 7.25 -8.50 -17.87
CA TRP A 49 6.70 -8.32 -19.21
C TRP A 49 7.77 -7.93 -20.22
N ASN A 50 7.57 -8.31 -21.47
CA ASN A 50 8.49 -8.03 -22.58
C ASN A 50 8.04 -6.80 -23.36
N TRP A 51 8.90 -5.78 -23.40
CA TRP A 51 8.68 -4.52 -24.08
C TRP A 51 9.41 -4.49 -25.41
N THR A 52 8.71 -4.12 -26.49
CA THR A 52 9.28 -4.00 -27.84
C THR A 52 9.41 -2.54 -28.27
N ASN A 53 10.21 -2.25 -29.28
CA ASN A 53 10.18 -0.92 -29.89
C ASN A 53 8.83 -0.62 -30.54
N ASP A 54 8.60 0.65 -30.83
CA ASP A 54 7.32 1.17 -31.31
C ASP A 54 7.27 1.47 -32.82
N SER A 55 8.31 1.07 -33.56
CA SER A 55 8.51 1.45 -34.96
C SER A 55 7.43 0.96 -35.94
N SER A 56 6.77 -0.15 -35.63
CA SER A 56 5.73 -0.77 -36.46
C SER A 56 4.31 -0.22 -36.23
N HIS A 57 4.13 0.72 -35.30
CA HIS A 57 2.81 1.16 -34.84
C HIS A 57 2.45 2.60 -35.24
N PHE A 58 3.20 3.19 -36.18
CA PHE A 58 2.96 4.55 -36.63
C PHE A 58 1.82 4.62 -37.65
N GLY A 59 0.99 5.67 -37.54
CA GLY A 59 0.00 6.00 -38.57
C GLY A 59 0.67 6.43 -39.89
N ALA A 60 -0.02 6.24 -41.01
CA ALA A 60 0.52 6.41 -42.37
C ALA A 60 0.94 7.84 -42.77
N SER A 61 0.79 8.86 -41.90
CA SER A 61 0.97 10.28 -42.27
C SER A 61 2.08 11.05 -41.52
N ASN A 62 2.87 10.38 -40.68
CA ASN A 62 3.87 11.08 -39.85
C ASN A 62 5.14 11.39 -40.66
N SER A 63 5.52 12.67 -40.79
CA SER A 63 6.81 13.07 -41.38
C SER A 63 7.97 12.76 -40.42
N GLU A 64 9.16 12.41 -40.91
CA GLU A 64 10.32 12.16 -40.02
C GLU A 64 10.69 13.37 -39.16
N SER A 65 10.37 14.60 -39.61
CA SER A 65 10.55 15.82 -38.84
C SER A 65 9.56 15.99 -37.67
N SER A 66 8.50 15.19 -37.60
CA SER A 66 7.45 15.34 -36.59
C SER A 66 7.85 14.82 -35.20
N PHE A 67 8.87 13.96 -35.12
CA PHE A 67 9.30 13.32 -33.89
C PHE A 67 10.84 13.21 -33.78
N ALA A 68 11.31 12.90 -32.59
CA ALA A 68 12.70 12.49 -32.34
C ALA A 68 12.73 11.38 -31.28
N MET A 69 13.89 10.78 -31.07
CA MET A 69 14.12 9.79 -30.03
C MET A 69 15.30 10.28 -29.19
N SER A 70 15.18 10.25 -27.88
CA SER A 70 16.23 10.70 -26.98
C SER A 70 16.26 9.85 -25.73
N ARG A 71 17.47 9.56 -25.26
CA ARG A 71 17.69 9.09 -23.90
C ARG A 71 17.60 10.26 -22.92
N ALA A 72 17.19 9.98 -21.69
CA ALA A 72 17.25 10.92 -20.58
C ALA A 72 18.71 11.34 -20.31
N SER A 73 18.89 12.58 -19.85
CA SER A 73 20.21 13.16 -19.55
C SER A 73 20.73 12.72 -18.19
N SER A 74 19.85 12.52 -17.20
CA SER A 74 20.24 12.02 -15.89
C SER A 74 20.20 10.49 -15.84
N GLU A 75 21.21 9.89 -15.20
CA GLU A 75 21.23 8.46 -14.87
C GLU A 75 20.92 8.25 -13.40
N GLU A 76 19.63 8.29 -13.05
CA GLU A 76 19.17 7.94 -11.70
C GLU A 76 19.05 6.41 -11.56
N THR A 77 19.80 5.81 -10.62
CA THR A 77 19.83 4.36 -10.42
C THR A 77 18.51 3.75 -9.95
N SER A 78 17.60 4.56 -9.43
CA SER A 78 16.25 4.16 -9.00
C SER A 78 15.25 4.06 -10.16
N VAL A 79 15.59 4.59 -11.34
CA VAL A 79 14.73 4.59 -12.52
C VAL A 79 15.05 3.35 -13.38
N PRO A 80 14.08 2.46 -13.64
CA PRO A 80 14.30 1.32 -14.51
C PRO A 80 14.63 1.78 -15.93
N ASP A 81 15.57 1.09 -16.60
CA ASP A 81 15.97 1.48 -17.95
C ASP A 81 14.79 1.41 -18.93
N VAL A 82 14.04 0.31 -18.86
CA VAL A 82 12.84 0.08 -19.68
C VAL A 82 11.60 0.21 -18.80
N PRO A 83 10.54 0.92 -19.25
CA PRO A 83 10.46 1.71 -20.48
C PRO A 83 10.87 3.18 -20.30
N TYR A 84 11.59 3.56 -19.24
CA TYR A 84 11.64 4.97 -18.80
C TYR A 84 12.81 5.79 -19.35
N MET A 85 13.97 5.19 -19.60
CA MET A 85 15.17 5.97 -19.93
C MET A 85 15.18 6.49 -21.37
N ILE A 86 14.40 5.88 -22.26
CA ILE A 86 14.25 6.33 -23.65
C ILE A 86 12.86 6.95 -23.79
N ALA A 87 12.77 8.03 -24.58
CA ALA A 87 11.51 8.66 -24.91
C ALA A 87 11.40 8.91 -26.42
N ARG A 88 10.18 8.79 -26.92
CA ARG A 88 9.80 9.44 -28.18
C ARG A 88 9.35 10.86 -27.88
N LEU A 89 9.94 11.80 -28.60
CA LEU A 89 9.62 13.23 -28.53
C LEU A 89 8.76 13.61 -29.74
N PHE A 90 7.76 14.43 -29.54
CA PHE A 90 6.83 14.93 -30.55
C PHE A 90 6.98 16.46 -30.68
N HIS A 91 7.35 16.93 -31.86
CA HIS A 91 7.44 18.36 -32.20
C HIS A 91 6.19 18.88 -32.91
N SER A 92 5.37 17.95 -33.42
CA SER A 92 4.05 18.23 -34.00
C SER A 92 3.12 17.06 -33.67
N MET A 93 1.87 17.14 -34.12
CA MET A 93 0.90 16.07 -33.93
C MET A 93 1.44 14.74 -34.46
N PHE A 94 1.33 13.68 -33.65
CA PHE A 94 1.78 12.34 -33.99
C PHE A 94 0.70 11.31 -33.65
N ILE A 95 0.49 10.34 -34.55
CA ILE A 95 -0.56 9.33 -34.40
C ILE A 95 0.06 7.93 -34.32
N TYR A 96 -0.31 7.19 -33.28
CA TYR A 96 -0.17 5.74 -33.24
C TYR A 96 -1.47 5.06 -33.65
N ALA A 97 -1.35 4.02 -34.48
CA ALA A 97 -2.46 3.22 -34.95
C ALA A 97 -2.36 1.80 -34.36
N PHE A 98 -3.39 1.39 -33.62
CA PHE A 98 -3.43 0.09 -32.96
C PHE A 98 -4.70 -0.67 -33.34
N ASN A 99 -4.55 -1.96 -33.64
CA ASN A 99 -5.68 -2.86 -33.79
C ASN A 99 -5.98 -3.53 -32.45
N VAL A 100 -7.05 -3.08 -31.78
CA VAL A 100 -7.37 -3.46 -30.40
C VAL A 100 -8.85 -3.73 -30.23
N THR A 101 -9.20 -4.61 -29.30
CA THR A 101 -10.59 -4.91 -28.97
C THR A 101 -11.26 -3.80 -28.14
N PRO A 102 -12.60 -3.65 -28.21
CA PRO A 102 -13.33 -2.69 -27.40
C PRO A 102 -13.11 -2.89 -25.90
N GLY A 103 -12.95 -1.80 -25.14
CA GLY A 103 -12.76 -1.86 -23.67
C GLY A 103 -11.30 -2.02 -23.24
N SER A 104 -10.35 -1.83 -24.16
CA SER A 104 -8.93 -1.90 -23.87
C SER A 104 -8.48 -0.85 -22.85
N LYS A 105 -7.52 -1.25 -22.03
CA LYS A 105 -6.80 -0.39 -21.08
C LYS A 105 -5.55 0.15 -21.75
N PHE A 106 -5.37 1.46 -21.67
CA PHE A 106 -4.20 2.20 -22.14
C PHE A 106 -3.42 2.74 -20.95
N ILE A 107 -2.12 2.49 -20.92
CA ILE A 107 -1.21 3.00 -19.89
C ILE A 107 -0.07 3.76 -20.56
N PHE A 108 0.15 4.99 -20.10
CA PHE A 108 1.24 5.85 -20.57
C PHE A 108 2.27 6.04 -19.46
N HIS A 109 3.53 5.69 -19.75
CA HIS A 109 4.66 5.80 -18.85
C HIS A 109 5.42 7.10 -19.11
N PHE A 110 5.76 7.81 -18.02
CA PHE A 110 6.44 9.09 -18.06
C PHE A 110 7.61 9.13 -17.08
N TYR A 111 8.77 9.53 -17.58
CA TYR A 111 9.94 9.93 -16.83
C TYR A 111 10.33 11.36 -17.25
N PRO A 112 9.91 12.39 -16.51
CA PRO A 112 10.20 13.77 -16.86
C PRO A 112 11.64 14.15 -16.53
N ASP A 113 12.53 13.95 -17.51
CA ASP A 113 13.92 14.41 -17.46
C ASP A 113 14.24 15.46 -18.56
N SER A 114 15.51 15.80 -18.75
CA SER A 114 15.95 16.59 -19.90
C SER A 114 16.21 15.66 -21.09
N TYR A 115 15.52 15.93 -22.19
CA TYR A 115 15.71 15.24 -23.47
C TYR A 115 16.23 16.23 -24.50
N MET A 116 17.26 15.87 -25.26
CA MET A 116 17.94 16.77 -26.22
C MET A 116 18.30 18.15 -25.63
N ASN A 117 18.77 18.21 -24.38
CA ASN A 117 19.07 19.44 -23.63
C ASN A 117 17.86 20.37 -23.35
N VAL A 118 16.63 19.88 -23.52
CA VAL A 118 15.41 20.61 -23.21
C VAL A 118 14.73 19.94 -22.01
N HIS A 119 14.64 20.70 -20.92
CA HIS A 119 14.07 20.25 -19.65
C HIS A 119 12.56 19.96 -19.73
N ALA A 120 12.10 18.84 -19.16
CA ALA A 120 10.70 18.39 -19.20
C ALA A 120 9.67 19.39 -18.63
N SER A 121 10.08 20.38 -17.82
CA SER A 121 9.16 21.45 -17.38
C SER A 121 8.57 22.25 -18.54
N LYS A 122 9.20 22.25 -19.71
CA LYS A 122 8.71 22.91 -20.94
C LYS A 122 7.81 22.01 -21.79
N SER A 123 7.68 20.72 -21.44
CA SER A 123 6.89 19.76 -22.19
C SER A 123 5.42 19.77 -21.74
N PHE A 124 4.53 20.03 -22.69
CA PHE A 124 3.08 19.98 -22.49
C PHE A 124 2.42 19.14 -23.56
N LEU A 125 1.67 18.13 -23.12
CA LEU A 125 1.10 17.10 -23.98
C LEU A 125 -0.43 17.09 -23.89
N THR A 126 -1.08 16.94 -25.04
CA THR A 126 -2.49 16.56 -25.14
C THR A 126 -2.57 15.19 -25.81
N VAL A 127 -3.33 14.27 -25.22
CA VAL A 127 -3.54 12.90 -25.73
C VAL A 127 -5.02 12.65 -25.93
N THR A 128 -5.40 12.21 -27.12
CA THR A 128 -6.76 11.82 -27.46
C THR A 128 -6.82 10.41 -28.00
N ALA A 129 -7.88 9.68 -27.68
CA ALA A 129 -8.19 8.35 -28.20
C ALA A 129 -9.64 8.35 -28.71
N GLY A 130 -9.82 8.36 -30.03
CA GLY A 130 -11.12 8.60 -30.64
C GLY A 130 -11.72 9.93 -30.15
N ASN A 131 -12.95 9.89 -29.63
CA ASN A 131 -13.64 11.07 -29.12
C ASN A 131 -13.23 11.47 -27.68
N TYR A 132 -12.36 10.70 -27.03
CA TYR A 132 -11.99 10.94 -25.64
C TYR A 132 -10.71 11.78 -25.53
N THR A 133 -10.76 12.83 -24.71
CA THR A 133 -9.55 13.57 -24.29
C THR A 133 -9.00 12.93 -23.01
N LEU A 134 -7.92 12.16 -23.12
CA LEU A 134 -7.30 11.47 -21.98
C LEU A 134 -6.44 12.41 -21.14
N LEU A 135 -5.63 13.23 -21.82
CA LEU A 135 -4.75 14.24 -21.23
C LEU A 135 -4.89 15.54 -22.02
N ARG A 136 -4.82 16.69 -21.34
CA ARG A 136 -4.89 18.02 -21.97
C ARG A 136 -3.93 18.95 -21.26
N ASN A 137 -3.07 19.61 -22.04
CA ASN A 137 -2.04 20.51 -21.50
C ASN A 137 -1.26 19.88 -20.33
N PHE A 138 -1.01 18.58 -20.41
CA PHE A 138 -0.45 17.79 -19.33
C PHE A 138 1.06 18.00 -19.24
N ASN A 139 1.55 18.27 -18.03
CA ASN A 139 2.96 18.43 -17.75
C ASN A 139 3.44 17.32 -16.80
N ALA A 140 4.24 16.39 -17.33
CA ALA A 140 4.74 15.25 -16.58
C ALA A 140 5.63 15.67 -15.41
N TYR A 141 6.46 16.71 -15.58
CA TYR A 141 7.37 17.22 -14.54
C TYR A 141 6.62 17.76 -13.32
N LEU A 142 5.57 18.56 -13.53
CA LEU A 142 4.73 19.06 -12.44
C LEU A 142 4.05 17.91 -11.68
N ASN A 143 3.61 16.88 -12.40
CA ASN A 143 2.98 15.69 -11.80
C ASN A 143 3.98 14.86 -10.99
N ALA A 144 5.17 14.58 -11.52
CA ALA A 144 6.25 13.87 -10.83
C ALA A 144 6.64 14.56 -9.51
N LYS A 145 6.83 15.89 -9.55
CA LYS A 145 7.13 16.68 -8.34
C LYS A 145 6.02 16.60 -7.30
N HIS A 146 4.76 16.65 -7.72
CA HIS A 146 3.63 16.62 -6.81
C HIS A 146 3.49 15.26 -6.09
N ILE A 147 3.70 14.15 -6.81
CA ILE A 147 3.61 12.80 -6.23
C ILE A 147 4.94 12.32 -5.62
N LYS A 148 6.00 13.14 -5.70
CA LYS A 148 7.36 12.82 -5.22
C LYS A 148 7.89 11.50 -5.79
N SER A 149 7.69 11.30 -7.10
CA SER A 149 8.20 10.13 -7.82
C SER A 149 8.99 10.56 -9.04
N ALA A 150 10.14 9.92 -9.28
CA ALA A 150 10.97 10.18 -10.46
C ALA A 150 10.23 9.83 -11.76
N TYR A 151 9.54 8.68 -11.77
CA TYR A 151 8.72 8.23 -12.90
C TYR A 151 7.34 7.79 -12.42
N PHE A 152 6.38 7.71 -13.33
CA PHE A 152 5.04 7.23 -13.04
C PHE A 152 4.30 6.85 -14.33
N PHE A 153 3.10 6.29 -14.18
CA PHE A 153 2.21 6.02 -15.31
C PHE A 153 0.82 6.63 -15.10
N LYS A 154 0.05 6.74 -16.19
CA LYS A 154 -1.38 7.08 -16.16
C LYS A 154 -2.16 5.98 -16.88
N GLU A 155 -3.15 5.41 -16.20
CA GLU A 155 -3.98 4.31 -16.70
C GLU A 155 -5.38 4.80 -17.06
N PHE A 156 -5.85 4.40 -18.24
CA PHE A 156 -7.14 4.74 -18.81
C PHE A 156 -7.83 3.47 -19.31
N ILE A 157 -9.15 3.39 -19.12
CA ILE A 157 -10.00 2.34 -19.69
C ILE A 157 -10.88 3.02 -20.71
N VAL A 158 -10.72 2.64 -21.98
CA VAL A 158 -11.41 3.31 -23.09
C VAL A 158 -12.22 2.29 -23.85
N HIS A 159 -13.51 2.56 -23.98
CA HIS A 159 -14.35 1.80 -24.88
C HIS A 159 -14.27 2.38 -26.29
N VAL A 160 -14.11 1.50 -27.27
CA VAL A 160 -13.96 1.88 -28.67
C VAL A 160 -14.95 1.03 -29.47
N GLU A 161 -15.99 1.64 -30.01
CA GLU A 161 -17.04 0.92 -30.76
C GLU A 161 -16.58 0.45 -32.14
N ASN A 162 -15.62 1.16 -32.75
CA ASN A 162 -15.05 0.84 -34.06
C ASN A 162 -13.63 0.28 -33.92
N HIS A 163 -13.21 -0.55 -34.88
CA HIS A 163 -11.83 -1.04 -34.95
C HIS A 163 -10.87 0.16 -35.06
N THR A 164 -10.04 0.34 -34.03
CA THR A 164 -8.91 1.28 -33.89
C THR A 164 -9.28 2.71 -33.44
N PRO A 165 -8.98 3.13 -32.19
CA PRO A 165 -8.80 4.54 -31.90
C PRO A 165 -7.40 4.96 -32.34
N ASP A 166 -7.30 5.93 -33.25
CA ASP A 166 -6.05 6.64 -33.47
C ASP A 166 -5.65 7.35 -32.17
N LEU A 167 -4.53 6.93 -31.59
CA LEU A 167 -3.99 7.53 -30.38
C LEU A 167 -3.12 8.71 -30.79
N THR A 168 -3.66 9.92 -30.60
CA THR A 168 -3.03 11.15 -31.07
C THR A 168 -2.31 11.86 -29.93
N PHE A 169 -1.02 12.12 -30.11
CA PHE A 169 -0.17 12.91 -29.22
C PHE A 169 0.10 14.27 -29.84
N SER A 170 -0.31 15.33 -29.17
CA SER A 170 -0.14 16.70 -29.66
C SER A 170 0.62 17.56 -28.64
N PRO A 171 1.78 18.13 -29.01
CA PRO A 171 2.42 19.15 -28.17
C PRO A 171 1.54 20.39 -28.09
N THR A 172 1.45 20.99 -26.89
CA THR A 172 0.50 22.08 -26.61
C THR A 172 1.13 23.47 -26.72
N THR A 173 2.46 23.57 -26.72
CA THR A 173 3.20 24.84 -26.77
C THR A 173 4.06 24.94 -28.02
N ASN A 174 4.00 26.09 -28.70
CA ASN A 174 4.88 26.44 -29.83
C ASN A 174 6.17 27.14 -29.37
N ALA A 175 6.55 26.99 -28.09
CA ALA A 175 7.80 27.56 -27.61
C ALA A 175 8.96 26.96 -28.41
N SER A 176 9.93 27.78 -28.84
CA SER A 176 11.05 27.31 -29.66
C SER A 176 11.78 26.15 -28.99
N GLY A 177 11.74 24.97 -29.60
CA GLY A 177 12.33 23.73 -29.05
C GLY A 177 11.48 23.00 -28.02
N GLY A 178 10.21 23.38 -27.83
CA GLY A 178 9.25 22.63 -27.03
C GLY A 178 8.89 21.31 -27.70
N TYR A 179 8.70 20.27 -26.89
CA TYR A 179 8.29 18.94 -27.31
C TYR A 179 7.21 18.42 -26.37
N ALA A 180 6.46 17.41 -26.81
CA ALA A 180 5.77 16.48 -25.93
C ALA A 180 6.49 15.13 -25.97
N PHE A 181 6.29 14.26 -24.99
CA PHE A 181 6.95 12.96 -24.99
C PHE A 181 6.13 11.86 -24.34
N VAL A 182 6.50 10.63 -24.63
CA VAL A 182 6.08 9.42 -23.93
C VAL A 182 7.25 8.45 -23.89
N ASN A 183 7.42 7.75 -22.77
CA ASN A 183 8.49 6.78 -22.57
C ASN A 183 8.02 5.36 -22.89
N GLY A 184 6.80 5.03 -22.46
CA GLY A 184 6.22 3.72 -22.74
C GLY A 184 4.71 3.77 -22.93
N ILE A 185 4.20 2.86 -23.75
CA ILE A 185 2.77 2.66 -23.98
C ILE A 185 2.46 1.19 -23.73
N GLU A 186 1.57 0.91 -22.79
CA GLU A 186 0.98 -0.42 -22.59
C GLU A 186 -0.49 -0.39 -23.03
N ILE A 187 -0.89 -1.41 -23.80
CA ILE A 187 -2.28 -1.65 -24.18
C ILE A 187 -2.62 -3.09 -23.81
N VAL A 188 -3.60 -3.27 -22.95
CA VAL A 188 -4.06 -4.58 -22.51
C VAL A 188 -5.57 -4.65 -22.68
N SER A 189 -6.02 -5.64 -23.45
CA SER A 189 -7.45 -5.91 -23.59
C SER A 189 -8.05 -6.30 -22.24
N MET A 190 -9.31 -5.92 -22.00
CA MET A 190 -10.01 -6.19 -20.75
C MET A 190 -11.46 -6.57 -20.99
N PRO A 191 -12.06 -7.41 -20.12
CA PRO A 191 -13.45 -7.80 -20.28
C PRO A 191 -14.38 -6.61 -19.99
N LEU A 192 -15.26 -6.28 -20.93
CA LEU A 192 -16.18 -5.13 -20.83
C LEU A 192 -17.01 -5.14 -19.56
N ILE A 193 -17.51 -6.32 -19.16
CA ILE A 193 -18.39 -6.48 -17.99
C ILE A 193 -17.72 -6.15 -16.64
N LEU A 194 -16.39 -5.98 -16.61
CA LEU A 194 -15.65 -5.76 -15.37
C LEU A 194 -15.99 -4.42 -14.71
N TYR A 195 -16.13 -3.35 -15.50
CA TYR A 195 -16.42 -2.00 -15.01
C TYR A 195 -17.61 -1.33 -15.71
N TYR A 196 -18.05 -1.86 -16.86
CA TYR A 196 -19.22 -1.33 -17.56
C TYR A 196 -20.48 -2.09 -17.14
N GLN A 197 -21.44 -1.38 -16.57
CA GLN A 197 -22.77 -1.90 -16.27
C GLN A 197 -23.82 -1.15 -17.10
N GLY A 198 -24.64 -1.91 -17.84
CA GLY A 198 -25.65 -1.35 -18.73
C GLY A 198 -25.09 -0.78 -20.04
N ASN A 199 -25.85 0.12 -20.67
CA ASN A 199 -25.54 0.65 -22.02
C ASN A 199 -24.65 1.91 -22.02
N ASN A 200 -24.24 2.43 -20.86
CA ASN A 200 -23.54 3.71 -20.78
C ASN A 200 -22.03 3.48 -20.67
N VAL A 201 -21.31 3.62 -21.80
CA VAL A 201 -19.91 3.20 -21.92
C VAL A 201 -18.95 4.40 -21.88
N SER A 202 -18.84 5.04 -20.70
CA SER A 202 -17.93 6.19 -20.50
C SER A 202 -16.46 5.77 -20.35
N ALA A 203 -15.53 6.50 -20.95
CA ALA A 203 -14.11 6.26 -20.67
C ALA A 203 -13.80 6.55 -19.19
N MET A 204 -12.84 5.83 -18.63
CA MET A 204 -12.42 5.96 -17.24
C MET A 204 -10.93 6.18 -17.12
N LYS A 205 -10.50 6.88 -16.08
CA LYS A 205 -9.09 7.00 -15.67
C LYS A 205 -8.94 6.44 -14.26
N THR A 206 -8.04 5.50 -14.08
CA THR A 206 -7.72 4.96 -12.76
C THR A 206 -6.98 6.02 -11.95
N MET A 207 -7.56 6.42 -10.82
CA MET A 207 -6.99 7.42 -9.92
C MET A 207 -6.22 6.76 -8.80
N HIS A 208 -6.84 5.76 -8.16
CA HIS A 208 -6.27 5.01 -7.06
C HIS A 208 -6.70 3.54 -7.16
N ARG A 209 -5.78 2.63 -6.86
CA ARG A 209 -6.05 1.19 -6.74
C ARG A 209 -5.23 0.66 -5.58
N VAL A 210 -5.90 0.17 -4.55
CA VAL A 210 -5.30 -0.06 -3.23
C VAL A 210 -5.57 -1.48 -2.75
N ASN A 211 -4.53 -2.11 -2.19
CA ASN A 211 -4.61 -3.35 -1.43
C ASN A 211 -4.62 -3.00 0.07
N VAL A 212 -5.75 -3.24 0.75
CA VAL A 212 -5.98 -2.71 2.11
C VAL A 212 -5.50 -3.70 3.15
N GLY A 213 -4.57 -3.25 4.01
CA GLY A 213 -3.93 -4.12 5.00
C GLY A 213 -2.94 -5.14 4.41
N GLY A 214 -2.62 -5.02 3.12
CA GLY A 214 -1.70 -5.88 2.41
C GLY A 214 -0.52 -5.14 1.78
N GLN A 215 0.42 -5.90 1.25
CA GLN A 215 1.59 -5.37 0.53
C GLN A 215 1.21 -4.88 -0.88
N ARG A 216 2.13 -4.12 -1.50
CA ARG A 216 1.99 -3.74 -2.92
C ARG A 216 1.84 -4.98 -3.79
N ILE A 217 0.86 -4.98 -4.68
CA ILE A 217 0.71 -6.02 -5.72
C ILE A 217 1.24 -5.45 -7.05
N PRO A 218 2.37 -5.98 -7.58
CA PRO A 218 2.91 -5.57 -8.87
C PRO A 218 2.08 -6.12 -10.05
N PRO A 219 2.24 -5.57 -11.26
CA PRO A 219 1.47 -5.99 -12.44
C PRO A 219 1.57 -7.49 -12.81
N ASN A 220 2.71 -8.14 -12.57
CA ASN A 220 2.91 -9.57 -12.80
C ASN A 220 2.22 -10.50 -11.79
N GLU A 221 1.79 -9.96 -10.65
CA GLU A 221 1.00 -10.70 -9.64
C GLU A 221 -0.50 -10.37 -9.74
N ASP A 222 -0.90 -9.58 -10.74
CA ASP A 222 -2.31 -9.37 -11.06
C ASP A 222 -2.92 -10.56 -11.82
N THR A 223 -4.23 -10.56 -11.93
CA THR A 223 -5.04 -11.58 -12.64
C THR A 223 -5.07 -11.35 -14.16
N GLY A 224 -3.87 -11.15 -14.73
CA GLY A 224 -3.62 -11.12 -16.18
C GLY A 224 -3.88 -9.77 -16.87
N MET A 225 -4.38 -8.77 -16.15
CA MET A 225 -4.65 -7.44 -16.70
C MET A 225 -3.57 -6.40 -16.36
N SER A 226 -2.40 -6.79 -15.86
CA SER A 226 -1.25 -5.90 -15.60
C SER A 226 -1.64 -4.67 -14.73
N ARG A 227 -2.44 -4.89 -13.68
CA ARG A 227 -2.84 -3.83 -12.75
C ARG A 227 -1.92 -3.81 -11.54
N SER A 228 -1.36 -2.64 -11.20
CA SER A 228 -0.66 -2.48 -9.93
C SER A 228 -1.62 -2.00 -8.82
N ARG A 229 -1.44 -2.50 -7.60
CA ARG A 229 -2.14 -2.02 -6.40
C ARG A 229 -1.14 -1.49 -5.38
N ALA A 230 -1.37 -0.27 -4.90
CA ALA A 230 -0.58 0.36 -3.85
C ALA A 230 -0.99 -0.14 -2.46
N MET A 231 -0.11 0.00 -1.48
CA MET A 231 -0.46 -0.19 -0.07
C MET A 231 -1.39 0.93 0.41
N ASP A 232 -2.29 0.62 1.34
CA ASP A 232 -3.26 1.59 1.84
C ASP A 232 -2.69 2.58 2.87
N SER A 233 -1.57 2.24 3.51
CA SER A 233 -0.97 3.02 4.60
C SER A 233 -0.73 4.49 4.27
N SER A 234 -0.38 4.81 3.02
CA SER A 234 -0.16 6.19 2.56
C SER A 234 -1.44 7.02 2.41
N TYR A 235 -2.61 6.39 2.47
CA TYR A 235 -3.92 7.02 2.33
C TYR A 235 -4.69 7.09 3.65
N ILE A 236 -4.21 6.44 4.72
CA ILE A 236 -4.87 6.47 6.03
C ILE A 236 -4.76 7.87 6.62
N PHE A 237 -5.88 8.37 7.13
CA PHE A 237 -5.93 9.66 7.80
C PHE A 237 -5.74 9.52 9.31
N GLY A 238 -4.79 10.29 9.86
CA GLY A 238 -4.53 10.35 11.30
C GLY A 238 -3.67 9.19 11.82
N GLU A 239 -3.68 9.00 13.14
CA GLU A 239 -2.87 7.98 13.83
C GLU A 239 -3.62 6.65 14.06
N ALA A 240 -4.90 6.60 13.71
CA ALA A 240 -5.75 5.44 13.91
C ALA A 240 -5.66 4.47 12.73
N PHE A 241 -4.53 3.75 12.63
CA PHE A 241 -4.23 2.81 11.55
C PHE A 241 -5.07 1.51 11.58
N GLY A 242 -5.89 1.28 12.60
CA GLY A 242 -6.62 0.03 12.77
C GLY A 242 -5.68 -1.18 12.88
N VAL A 243 -6.15 -2.34 12.46
CA VAL A 243 -5.44 -3.62 12.53
C VAL A 243 -5.37 -4.29 11.16
N GLU A 244 -4.19 -4.73 10.77
CA GLU A 244 -3.98 -5.54 9.57
C GLU A 244 -4.35 -6.99 9.83
N ASN A 245 -5.13 -7.58 8.93
CA ASN A 245 -5.61 -8.94 9.00
C ASN A 245 -5.09 -9.72 7.80
N TYR A 246 -4.63 -10.94 8.05
CA TYR A 246 -4.02 -11.80 7.05
C TYR A 246 -4.64 -13.20 7.12
N LYS A 247 -4.97 -13.76 5.96
CA LYS A 247 -5.41 -15.14 5.82
C LYS A 247 -4.22 -16.06 5.53
N PHE A 248 -3.88 -16.93 6.48
CA PHE A 248 -2.72 -17.82 6.36
C PHE A 248 -2.98 -19.14 5.62
N ASP A 249 -4.25 -19.52 5.41
CA ASP A 249 -4.67 -20.80 4.81
C ASP A 249 -5.20 -20.69 3.35
N ALA A 250 -4.91 -19.56 2.69
CA ALA A 250 -4.94 -19.29 1.23
C ALA A 250 -6.07 -19.91 0.39
N SER A 251 -7.29 -20.04 0.93
CA SER A 251 -8.46 -20.51 0.16
C SER A 251 -9.56 -19.45 0.15
N ILE A 252 -9.51 -18.55 -0.84
CA ILE A 252 -10.62 -17.64 -1.16
C ILE A 252 -11.57 -18.36 -2.12
N THR A 253 -12.86 -18.40 -1.80
CA THR A 253 -13.87 -19.07 -2.62
C THR A 253 -14.68 -18.04 -3.40
N TYR A 254 -14.40 -17.89 -4.69
CA TYR A 254 -15.12 -16.96 -5.55
C TYR A 254 -16.56 -17.45 -5.86
N PRO A 255 -17.60 -16.66 -5.56
CA PRO A 255 -18.96 -16.98 -5.98
C PRO A 255 -19.12 -16.75 -7.48
N LYS A 256 -20.15 -17.33 -8.11
CA LYS A 256 -20.31 -17.27 -9.57
C LYS A 256 -20.52 -15.84 -10.09
N GLU A 257 -21.07 -14.99 -9.25
CA GLU A 257 -21.40 -13.60 -9.53
C GLU A 257 -20.16 -12.69 -9.46
N VAL A 258 -19.05 -13.17 -8.88
CA VAL A 258 -17.80 -12.44 -8.74
C VAL A 258 -16.72 -13.15 -9.54
N LEU A 259 -16.36 -12.53 -10.67
CA LEU A 259 -15.32 -13.03 -11.56
C LEU A 259 -13.98 -13.10 -10.82
N ALA A 260 -13.26 -14.24 -10.92
CA ALA A 260 -12.00 -14.45 -10.20
C ALA A 260 -10.94 -13.38 -10.54
N TYR A 261 -10.95 -12.87 -11.76
CA TYR A 261 -10.05 -11.81 -12.21
C TYR A 261 -10.49 -10.38 -11.82
N ILE A 262 -11.57 -10.21 -11.05
CA ILE A 262 -12.01 -8.88 -10.59
C ILE A 262 -10.90 -8.18 -9.79
N ALA A 263 -10.20 -8.93 -8.95
CA ALA A 263 -9.02 -8.54 -8.20
C ALA A 263 -8.23 -9.81 -7.87
N PRO A 264 -6.89 -9.74 -7.76
CA PRO A 264 -6.09 -10.89 -7.38
C PRO A 264 -6.42 -11.38 -5.97
N GLN A 265 -6.22 -12.68 -5.73
CA GLN A 265 -6.52 -13.33 -4.46
C GLN A 265 -5.87 -12.62 -3.26
N GLY A 266 -4.65 -12.11 -3.42
CA GLY A 266 -3.94 -11.34 -2.38
C GLY A 266 -4.69 -10.10 -1.88
N VAL A 267 -5.64 -9.56 -2.65
CA VAL A 267 -6.54 -8.49 -2.18
C VAL A 267 -7.52 -9.04 -1.15
N TYR A 268 -8.13 -10.19 -1.39
CA TYR A 268 -9.12 -10.78 -0.49
C TYR A 268 -8.51 -11.60 0.64
N GLU A 269 -7.21 -11.88 0.61
CA GLU A 269 -6.45 -12.50 1.70
C GLU A 269 -5.93 -11.51 2.74
N THR A 270 -5.99 -10.22 2.43
CA THR A 270 -5.57 -9.15 3.32
C THR A 270 -6.75 -8.21 3.59
N ALA A 271 -6.74 -7.60 4.77
CA ALA A 271 -7.73 -6.60 5.13
C ALA A 271 -7.22 -5.68 6.22
N ARG A 272 -7.89 -4.53 6.39
CA ARG A 272 -7.75 -3.68 7.57
C ARG A 272 -9.07 -3.59 8.31
N SER A 273 -9.03 -3.81 9.62
CA SER A 273 -10.17 -3.65 10.52
C SER A 273 -9.93 -2.56 11.56
N ILE A 274 -10.94 -2.22 12.36
CA ILE A 274 -10.82 -1.20 13.40
C ILE A 274 -10.04 -1.76 14.60
N GLY A 275 -10.34 -3.00 14.99
CA GLY A 275 -9.61 -3.70 16.06
C GLY A 275 -10.49 -4.63 16.88
N SER A 276 -9.94 -5.22 17.93
CA SER A 276 -10.62 -6.20 18.78
C SER A 276 -11.30 -5.61 20.02
N VAL A 277 -11.09 -4.32 20.33
CA VAL A 277 -11.55 -3.66 21.56
C VAL A 277 -12.79 -2.80 21.27
N PRO A 278 -14.01 -3.27 21.58
CA PRO A 278 -15.24 -2.56 21.23
C PRO A 278 -15.31 -1.13 21.77
N GLU A 279 -14.82 -0.91 23.00
CA GLU A 279 -14.85 0.38 23.68
C GLU A 279 -14.02 1.43 22.93
N ILE A 280 -12.96 1.02 22.23
CA ILE A 280 -12.16 1.91 21.38
C ILE A 280 -12.87 2.09 20.03
N ASN A 281 -13.30 0.98 19.43
CA ASN A 281 -13.83 0.94 18.07
C ASN A 281 -15.07 1.83 17.87
N ILE A 282 -15.92 1.98 18.89
CA ILE A 282 -17.10 2.85 18.80
C ILE A 282 -16.75 4.35 18.76
N ASN A 283 -15.54 4.73 19.19
CA ASN A 283 -15.15 6.13 19.40
C ASN A 283 -14.39 6.75 18.22
N TYR A 284 -14.11 6.00 17.16
CA TYR A 284 -13.44 6.56 15.98
C TYR A 284 -13.85 5.85 14.68
N ASN A 285 -13.61 6.52 13.56
CA ASN A 285 -13.82 5.95 12.24
C ASN A 285 -12.48 5.57 11.62
N LEU A 286 -12.37 4.35 11.12
CA LEU A 286 -11.23 3.98 10.27
C LEU A 286 -11.38 4.72 8.93
N SER A 287 -10.41 5.59 8.60
CA SER A 287 -10.58 6.62 7.57
C SER A 287 -9.43 6.65 6.58
N TRP A 288 -9.75 6.75 5.29
CA TRP A 288 -8.81 6.99 4.20
C TRP A 288 -9.16 8.29 3.45
N THR A 289 -8.13 8.99 2.97
CA THR A 289 -8.27 10.20 2.14
C THR A 289 -7.62 10.01 0.78
N PHE A 290 -8.40 10.23 -0.29
CA PHE A 290 -7.93 10.11 -1.67
C PHE A 290 -8.05 11.43 -2.41
N PRO A 291 -6.94 12.03 -2.90
CA PRO A 291 -7.02 13.29 -3.63
C PRO A 291 -7.63 13.07 -5.01
N LEU A 292 -8.68 13.83 -5.33
CA LEU A 292 -9.43 13.78 -6.58
C LEU A 292 -9.47 15.14 -7.28
N ASP A 293 -9.62 15.11 -8.60
CA ASP A 293 -9.83 16.31 -9.41
C ASP A 293 -11.31 16.76 -9.32
N PRO A 294 -11.58 18.07 -9.18
CA PRO A 294 -12.95 18.58 -9.12
C PRO A 294 -13.69 18.45 -10.45
N SER A 295 -15.02 18.59 -10.42
CA SER A 295 -15.89 18.62 -11.61
C SER A 295 -15.98 17.31 -12.41
N PHE A 296 -15.69 16.18 -11.77
CA PHE A 296 -15.85 14.85 -12.37
C PHE A 296 -16.72 13.94 -11.51
N THR A 297 -17.35 13.00 -12.20
CA THR A 297 -17.96 11.84 -11.57
C THR A 297 -16.90 10.77 -11.32
N TYR A 298 -16.99 10.09 -10.19
CA TYR A 298 -16.08 9.02 -9.80
C TYR A 298 -16.84 7.74 -9.49
N LEU A 299 -16.38 6.63 -10.07
CA LEU A 299 -16.76 5.27 -9.69
C LEU A 299 -15.81 4.79 -8.59
N ILE A 300 -16.36 4.36 -7.47
CA ILE A 300 -15.63 3.85 -6.31
C ILE A 300 -16.05 2.40 -6.11
N ARG A 301 -15.10 1.47 -6.25
CA ARG A 301 -15.30 0.05 -5.99
C ARG A 301 -14.64 -0.31 -4.66
N LEU A 302 -15.40 -0.86 -3.73
CA LEU A 302 -14.90 -1.42 -2.48
C LEU A 302 -14.91 -2.94 -2.58
N HIS A 303 -13.78 -3.56 -2.26
CA HIS A 303 -13.62 -5.02 -2.19
C HIS A 303 -13.76 -5.47 -0.74
N LEU A 304 -14.63 -6.46 -0.51
CA LEU A 304 -15.03 -6.91 0.82
C LEU A 304 -14.99 -8.44 0.88
N CYS A 305 -14.30 -8.97 1.87
CA CYS A 305 -14.21 -10.39 2.18
C CYS A 305 -13.89 -10.51 3.68
N ASP A 306 -14.78 -11.15 4.44
CA ASP A 306 -14.51 -11.38 5.85
C ASP A 306 -13.59 -12.60 6.01
N ILE A 307 -12.33 -12.32 6.37
CA ILE A 307 -11.27 -13.30 6.56
C ILE A 307 -10.99 -13.60 8.05
N SER A 308 -11.79 -13.03 8.95
CA SER A 308 -11.59 -13.20 10.39
C SER A 308 -12.09 -14.57 10.86
N ARG A 309 -11.22 -15.42 11.41
CA ARG A 309 -11.56 -16.79 11.87
C ARG A 309 -12.70 -16.86 12.89
N ASN A 310 -12.88 -15.80 13.67
CA ASN A 310 -13.92 -15.68 14.70
C ASN A 310 -15.26 -15.15 14.15
N ILE A 311 -15.32 -14.78 12.87
CA ILE A 311 -16.51 -14.26 12.19
C ILE A 311 -17.00 -15.31 11.17
N ALA A 312 -18.07 -16.02 11.52
CA ALA A 312 -18.67 -17.08 10.69
C ALA A 312 -20.20 -17.03 10.65
N LYS A 313 -20.84 -16.14 11.41
CA LYS A 313 -22.29 -16.01 11.53
C LYS A 313 -22.74 -14.58 11.24
N THR A 314 -23.98 -14.47 10.78
CA THR A 314 -24.65 -13.19 10.58
C THR A 314 -24.73 -12.40 11.89
N ASN A 315 -24.68 -11.08 11.77
CA ASN A 315 -24.69 -10.07 12.82
C ASN A 315 -23.53 -10.20 13.82
N GLN A 316 -22.45 -10.89 13.45
CA GLN A 316 -21.21 -10.86 14.24
C GLN A 316 -20.42 -9.58 14.00
N ARG A 317 -20.33 -9.12 12.76
CA ARG A 317 -19.74 -7.84 12.40
C ARG A 317 -20.71 -7.10 11.49
N ALA A 318 -21.13 -5.90 11.90
CA ALA A 318 -21.97 -5.04 11.09
C ALA A 318 -21.49 -3.60 11.19
N PHE A 319 -21.34 -2.92 10.06
CA PHE A 319 -20.74 -1.59 10.00
C PHE A 319 -21.38 -0.67 8.96
N ASP A 320 -21.14 0.61 9.09
CA ASP A 320 -21.57 1.65 8.17
C ASP A 320 -20.40 2.07 7.29
N ILE A 321 -20.67 2.30 6.01
CA ILE A 321 -19.72 2.84 5.03
C ILE A 321 -20.09 4.29 4.77
N PHE A 322 -19.14 5.19 4.96
CA PHE A 322 -19.29 6.61 4.70
C PHE A 322 -18.39 7.05 3.55
N ILE A 323 -18.95 7.87 2.67
CA ILE A 323 -18.20 8.57 1.62
C ILE A 323 -18.49 10.07 1.76
N ASN A 324 -17.45 10.90 1.89
CA ASN A 324 -17.57 12.34 2.12
C ASN A 324 -18.51 12.71 3.29
N ASN A 325 -18.36 11.99 4.41
CA ASN A 325 -19.16 12.15 5.64
C ASN A 325 -20.66 11.84 5.47
N GLN A 326 -21.07 11.25 4.35
CA GLN A 326 -22.43 10.75 4.16
C GLN A 326 -22.43 9.23 4.30
N VAL A 327 -23.40 8.69 5.03
CA VAL A 327 -23.59 7.24 5.11
C VAL A 327 -24.12 6.74 3.77
N ILE A 328 -23.35 5.90 3.10
CA ILE A 328 -23.70 5.34 1.78
C ILE A 328 -24.32 3.95 1.92
N GLU A 329 -23.78 3.11 2.82
CA GLU A 329 -24.34 1.79 3.11
C GLU A 329 -24.44 1.62 4.62
N ARG A 330 -25.64 1.28 5.12
CA ARG A 330 -25.92 1.15 6.55
C ARG A 330 -25.92 -0.31 6.98
N GLY A 331 -25.15 -0.60 8.02
CA GLY A 331 -25.17 -1.86 8.74
C GLY A 331 -24.93 -3.05 7.81
N ILE A 332 -23.93 -2.92 6.92
CA ILE A 332 -23.48 -3.99 6.04
C ILE A 332 -22.94 -5.13 6.89
N ASP A 333 -23.32 -6.35 6.55
CA ASP A 333 -22.87 -7.59 7.17
C ASP A 333 -22.43 -8.51 6.04
N ILE A 334 -21.11 -8.69 5.91
CA ILE A 334 -20.52 -9.46 4.82
C ILE A 334 -21.00 -10.91 4.88
N ILE A 335 -21.00 -11.53 6.07
CA ILE A 335 -21.42 -12.93 6.24
C ILE A 335 -22.88 -13.13 5.86
N ALA A 336 -23.75 -12.16 6.17
CA ALA A 336 -25.16 -12.22 5.74
C ALA A 336 -25.33 -12.11 4.22
N LEU A 337 -24.43 -11.41 3.53
CA LEU A 337 -24.48 -11.23 2.07
C LEU A 337 -23.86 -12.41 1.32
N THR A 338 -22.80 -13.00 1.85
CA THR A 338 -22.02 -14.06 1.20
C THR A 338 -22.41 -15.46 1.65
N TYR A 339 -23.16 -15.58 2.75
CA TYR A 339 -23.50 -16.84 3.42
C TYR A 339 -22.29 -17.64 3.91
N GLY A 340 -21.15 -16.97 4.16
CA GLY A 340 -19.93 -17.60 4.65
C GLY A 340 -18.74 -16.65 4.71
N ASN A 341 -17.70 -17.03 5.45
CA ASN A 341 -16.42 -16.33 5.46
C ASN A 341 -15.60 -16.71 4.20
N ASP A 342 -14.53 -15.95 3.93
CA ASP A 342 -13.60 -16.20 2.82
C ASP A 342 -14.22 -16.17 1.41
N ILE A 343 -15.42 -15.60 1.29
CA ILE A 343 -16.15 -15.42 0.04
C ILE A 343 -16.14 -13.92 -0.28
N PRO A 344 -15.54 -13.51 -1.41
CA PRO A 344 -15.42 -12.10 -1.76
C PRO A 344 -16.73 -11.57 -2.33
N LEU A 345 -16.97 -10.27 -2.11
CA LEU A 345 -17.93 -9.45 -2.83
C LEU A 345 -17.32 -8.08 -3.11
N TYR A 346 -17.99 -7.29 -3.94
CA TYR A 346 -17.65 -5.89 -4.13
C TYR A 346 -18.90 -5.00 -4.11
N ARG A 347 -18.66 -3.70 -3.90
CA ARG A 347 -19.68 -2.66 -3.92
C ARG A 347 -19.20 -1.49 -4.74
N ASP A 348 -20.03 -1.07 -5.70
CA ASP A 348 -19.76 0.05 -6.58
C ASP A 348 -20.63 1.24 -6.20
N PHE A 349 -19.99 2.40 -6.06
CA PHE A 349 -20.64 3.67 -5.75
C PHE A 349 -20.23 4.72 -6.75
N THR A 350 -21.14 5.64 -7.06
CA THR A 350 -20.84 6.78 -7.93
C THR A 350 -21.04 8.07 -7.16
N ILE A 351 -20.07 8.98 -7.26
CA ILE A 351 -20.16 10.31 -6.65
C ILE A 351 -19.78 11.39 -7.66
N LEU A 352 -20.44 12.53 -7.58
CA LEU A 352 -20.05 13.73 -8.31
C LEU A 352 -19.26 14.64 -7.37
N ILE A 353 -18.04 14.99 -7.75
CA ILE A 353 -17.27 16.01 -7.06
C ILE A 353 -17.63 17.37 -7.66
N PRO A 354 -18.24 18.29 -6.89
CA PRO A 354 -18.67 19.58 -7.41
C PRO A 354 -17.48 20.44 -7.84
N ASN A 355 -17.78 21.47 -8.63
CA ASN A 355 -16.78 22.41 -9.13
C ASN A 355 -16.21 23.25 -7.98
N LEU A 356 -15.05 22.82 -7.47
CA LEU A 356 -14.27 23.51 -6.46
C LEU A 356 -12.99 24.04 -7.09
N ILE A 357 -12.47 25.15 -6.56
CA ILE A 357 -11.25 25.82 -7.03
C ILE A 357 -9.99 24.95 -6.80
N MET A 358 -10.08 23.94 -5.94
CA MET A 358 -8.95 23.08 -5.53
C MET A 358 -9.31 21.59 -5.59
N LYS A 359 -8.28 20.72 -5.59
CA LYS A 359 -8.44 19.27 -5.43
C LYS A 359 -9.27 18.95 -4.19
N HIS A 360 -10.13 17.94 -4.31
CA HIS A 360 -10.99 17.48 -3.22
C HIS A 360 -10.47 16.14 -2.70
N ASP A 361 -10.25 16.04 -1.40
CA ASP A 361 -9.95 14.75 -0.77
C ASP A 361 -11.24 13.99 -0.54
N LEU A 362 -11.41 12.86 -1.23
CA LEU A 362 -12.47 11.91 -0.96
C LEU A 362 -12.21 11.26 0.40
N TRP A 363 -13.19 11.34 1.29
CA TRP A 363 -13.13 10.65 2.58
C TRP A 363 -13.89 9.34 2.51
N LEU A 364 -13.19 8.22 2.61
CA LEU A 364 -13.79 6.90 2.85
C LEU A 364 -13.67 6.58 4.34
N LYS A 365 -14.78 6.30 5.02
CA LYS A 365 -14.76 5.96 6.44
C LYS A 365 -15.60 4.74 6.74
N LEU A 366 -15.17 3.95 7.72
CA LEU A 366 -15.90 2.82 8.27
C LEU A 366 -16.13 3.01 9.76
N HIS A 367 -17.33 2.64 10.24
CA HIS A 367 -17.69 2.72 11.66
C HIS A 367 -18.63 1.57 12.05
N PRO A 368 -18.51 0.96 13.24
CA PRO A 368 -19.43 -0.10 13.67
C PRO A 368 -20.88 0.37 13.73
N ASN A 369 -21.82 -0.42 13.23
CA ASN A 369 -23.23 -0.04 13.27
C ASN A 369 -23.83 -0.36 14.65
N LEU A 370 -24.03 0.69 15.45
CA LEU A 370 -24.53 0.54 16.84
C LEU A 370 -26.00 0.11 16.92
N GLN A 371 -26.79 0.37 15.87
CA GLN A 371 -28.22 0.08 15.86
C GLN A 371 -28.50 -1.42 15.73
N ARG A 372 -27.67 -2.14 14.97
CA ARG A 372 -27.79 -3.59 14.79
C ARG A 372 -27.34 -4.41 16.01
N LYS A 373 -26.60 -3.79 16.94
CA LYS A 373 -26.00 -4.43 18.12
C LYS A 373 -25.27 -5.73 17.73
N PRO A 374 -24.29 -5.66 16.80
CA PRO A 374 -23.54 -6.84 16.38
C PRO A 374 -22.73 -7.42 17.54
N GLN A 375 -22.32 -8.68 17.43
CA GLN A 375 -21.50 -9.33 18.45
C GLN A 375 -20.15 -8.60 18.64
N TYR A 376 -19.57 -8.10 17.55
CA TYR A 376 -18.31 -7.37 17.50
C TYR A 376 -18.54 -6.01 16.85
N TYR A 377 -18.24 -4.94 17.60
CA TYR A 377 -18.26 -3.57 17.09
C TYR A 377 -16.97 -3.31 16.31
N ASP A 378 -16.96 -3.73 15.05
CA ASP A 378 -15.79 -3.65 14.18
C ASP A 378 -16.24 -3.44 12.72
N ALA A 379 -15.30 -3.05 11.86
CA ALA A 379 -15.51 -2.91 10.42
C ALA A 379 -14.28 -3.47 9.68
N ILE A 380 -14.43 -3.82 8.40
CA ILE A 380 -13.34 -4.45 7.63
C ILE A 380 -13.38 -4.02 6.16
N LEU A 381 -12.22 -3.86 5.54
CA LEU A 381 -12.05 -3.59 4.11
C LEU A 381 -10.82 -4.28 3.55
N ASN A 382 -10.92 -4.83 2.33
CA ASN A 382 -9.86 -5.61 1.69
C ASN A 382 -9.19 -4.86 0.52
N GLY A 383 -9.94 -3.99 -0.16
CA GLY A 383 -9.40 -3.21 -1.26
C GLY A 383 -10.30 -2.07 -1.68
N ALA A 384 -9.73 -1.12 -2.41
CA ALA A 384 -10.49 -0.02 -3.02
C ALA A 384 -9.94 0.33 -4.41
N GLU A 385 -10.83 0.64 -5.34
CA GLU A 385 -10.49 1.20 -6.65
C GLU A 385 -11.31 2.47 -6.87
N ILE A 386 -10.67 3.52 -7.40
CA ILE A 386 -11.32 4.80 -7.66
C ILE A 386 -11.00 5.19 -9.10
N PHE A 387 -12.05 5.35 -9.90
CA PHE A 387 -11.97 5.71 -11.31
C PHE A 387 -12.65 7.06 -11.52
N LYS A 388 -11.96 7.97 -12.20
CA LYS A 388 -12.59 9.16 -12.77
C LYS A 388 -13.34 8.74 -14.03
N VAL A 389 -14.60 9.13 -14.13
CA VAL A 389 -15.46 8.88 -15.31
C VAL A 389 -15.44 10.11 -16.21
N SER A 390 -15.38 9.89 -17.53
CA SER A 390 -15.39 10.97 -18.51
C SER A 390 -16.67 11.80 -18.39
N ASN A 391 -16.55 13.11 -18.59
CA ASN A 391 -17.72 13.97 -18.68
C ASN A 391 -18.47 13.75 -20.02
N ILE A 392 -19.56 14.50 -20.24
CA ILE A 392 -20.38 14.39 -21.45
C ILE A 392 -19.61 14.72 -22.74
N ASP A 393 -18.52 15.49 -22.64
CA ASP A 393 -17.64 15.86 -23.76
C ASP A 393 -16.54 14.82 -24.00
N GLY A 394 -16.54 13.69 -23.27
CA GLY A 394 -15.49 12.67 -23.36
C GLY A 394 -14.15 13.09 -22.73
N ASN A 395 -14.12 14.13 -21.90
CA ASN A 395 -12.90 14.60 -21.24
C ASN A 395 -12.62 13.85 -19.94
N LEU A 396 -11.35 13.46 -19.76
CA LEU A 396 -10.78 12.90 -18.51
C LEU A 396 -9.62 13.75 -17.96
N ALA A 397 -9.18 14.77 -18.72
CA ALA A 397 -8.04 15.58 -18.37
C ALA A 397 -8.32 16.43 -17.11
N GLY A 398 -7.50 16.25 -16.09
CA GLY A 398 -7.45 17.12 -14.91
C GLY A 398 -6.45 18.26 -15.11
N LEU A 399 -6.49 19.23 -14.20
CA LEU A 399 -5.50 20.32 -14.17
C LEU A 399 -4.14 19.80 -13.69
N ASN A 400 -3.05 20.44 -14.15
CA ASN A 400 -1.75 20.20 -13.55
C ASN A 400 -1.75 20.63 -12.07
N PRO A 401 -1.05 19.92 -11.19
CA PRO A 401 -0.93 20.32 -9.80
C PRO A 401 -0.22 21.67 -9.71
N SER A 402 -0.76 22.59 -8.88
CA SER A 402 -0.05 23.81 -8.52
C SER A 402 1.14 23.44 -7.62
N LEU A 403 2.34 23.86 -8.00
CA LEU A 403 3.46 23.89 -7.07
C LEU A 403 3.10 24.96 -6.04
N LYS A 404 2.75 24.56 -4.80
CA LYS A 404 2.73 25.54 -3.71
C LYS A 404 4.15 26.08 -3.63
N ASN A 405 4.33 27.39 -3.78
CA ASN A 405 5.58 28.03 -3.39
C ASN A 405 5.81 27.62 -1.94
N GLU A 406 6.94 26.99 -1.65
CA GLU A 406 7.47 26.92 -0.30
C GLU A 406 7.74 28.38 0.12
N SER A 407 6.72 29.05 0.62
CA SER A 407 6.86 30.29 1.35
C SER A 407 7.60 29.95 2.62
N SER A 408 8.93 30.12 2.57
CA SER A 408 9.75 30.72 3.61
C SER A 408 9.08 30.76 4.99
N VAL A 409 9.28 29.70 5.77
CA VAL A 409 9.45 29.88 7.20
C VAL A 409 10.93 30.15 7.38
N ASP A 410 11.28 31.43 7.44
CA ASP A 410 12.58 31.91 7.89
C ASP A 410 12.89 31.27 9.25
N GLY A 411 13.93 30.43 9.25
CA GLY A 411 14.80 30.21 10.40
C GLY A 411 16.20 30.50 9.89
N ASP A 412 16.76 31.61 10.36
CA ASP A 412 18.04 32.20 9.95
C ASP A 412 19.18 31.17 9.78
N GLU A 413 19.84 31.20 8.61
CA GLU A 413 21.29 31.03 8.54
C GLU A 413 21.86 31.88 7.39
N PRO A 414 23.00 32.56 7.60
CA PRO A 414 23.36 33.73 6.80
C PRO A 414 23.98 33.37 5.44
N SER A 415 23.56 34.15 4.45
CA SER A 415 24.10 34.22 3.10
C SER A 415 25.58 34.59 3.07
N PHE A 416 26.34 33.93 2.20
CA PHE A 416 27.49 34.57 1.54
C PHE A 416 27.36 34.45 0.03
N SER A 417 27.18 35.62 -0.60
CA SER A 417 27.35 35.83 -2.03
C SER A 417 28.83 35.77 -2.41
N SER A 418 29.17 35.24 -3.58
CA SER A 418 30.16 35.91 -4.43
C SER A 418 30.04 35.49 -5.89
N SER A 419 30.06 36.50 -6.74
CA SER A 419 30.24 36.40 -8.18
C SER A 419 31.73 36.38 -8.56
N SER A 420 32.01 35.65 -9.63
CA SER A 420 33.02 35.93 -10.67
C SER A 420 34.46 35.40 -10.58
N SER A 421 34.83 34.77 -11.71
CA SER A 421 36.12 34.72 -12.42
C SER A 421 37.27 33.81 -11.93
N ARG A 422 37.76 33.04 -12.91
CA ARG A 422 38.89 32.11 -12.96
C ARG A 422 40.23 32.76 -12.58
N THR A 423 41.15 32.01 -11.96
CA THR A 423 42.51 31.72 -12.49
C THR A 423 43.21 30.61 -11.68
N SER A 424 44.20 29.98 -12.34
CA SER A 424 44.81 28.69 -12.07
C SER A 424 45.98 28.71 -11.07
N THR A 425 45.70 28.59 -9.77
CA THR A 425 46.72 28.25 -8.74
C THR A 425 46.22 27.33 -7.62
N GLU A 426 44.93 26.95 -7.57
CA GLU A 426 44.35 26.16 -6.47
C GLU A 426 44.54 24.63 -6.55
N ALA A 427 45.05 24.09 -7.67
CA ALA A 427 45.15 22.63 -7.84
C ALA A 427 46.14 21.95 -6.87
N ILE A 428 47.15 22.68 -6.36
CA ILE A 428 48.21 22.09 -5.52
C ILE A 428 47.78 21.98 -4.05
N LEU A 429 46.89 22.86 -3.56
CA LEU A 429 46.38 22.82 -2.18
C LEU A 429 45.31 21.73 -2.00
N ILE A 430 44.54 21.42 -3.06
CA ILE A 430 43.52 20.36 -3.05
C ILE A 430 44.15 18.97 -2.94
N ILE A 431 45.31 18.75 -3.56
CA ILE A 431 46.01 17.44 -3.51
C ILE A 431 46.50 17.14 -2.08
N ILE A 432 47.09 18.14 -1.40
CA ILE A 432 47.60 17.98 -0.03
C ILE A 432 46.44 17.79 0.98
N GLY A 433 45.34 18.53 0.81
CA GLY A 433 44.14 18.38 1.63
C GLY A 433 43.46 17.01 1.46
N SER A 434 43.37 16.52 0.22
CA SER A 434 42.77 15.21 -0.07
C SER A 434 43.56 14.05 0.53
N PHE A 435 44.89 14.14 0.58
CA PHE A 435 45.74 13.10 1.16
C PHE A 435 45.59 13.03 2.68
N LEU A 436 45.50 14.17 3.36
CA LEU A 436 45.27 14.23 4.80
C LEU A 436 43.91 13.64 5.19
N ILE A 437 42.86 13.94 4.42
CA ILE A 437 41.51 13.39 4.66
C ILE A 437 41.50 11.88 4.42
N LEU A 438 42.17 11.38 3.38
CA LEU A 438 42.26 9.95 3.10
C LEU A 438 43.02 9.19 4.19
N VAL A 439 44.12 9.75 4.70
CA VAL A 439 44.89 9.16 5.80
C VAL A 439 44.07 9.14 7.11
N LEU A 440 43.31 10.20 7.38
CA LEU A 440 42.40 10.25 8.53
C LEU A 440 41.25 9.24 8.40
N ALA A 441 40.66 9.09 7.21
CA ALA A 441 39.62 8.10 6.96
C ALA A 441 40.14 6.65 7.09
N ILE A 442 41.35 6.37 6.60
CA ILE A 442 41.97 5.05 6.74
C ILE A 442 42.33 4.76 8.20
N SER A 443 42.89 5.73 8.92
CA SER A 443 43.21 5.56 10.35
C SER A 443 41.95 5.36 11.20
N LEU A 444 40.85 6.07 10.89
CA LEU A 444 39.55 5.86 11.51
C LEU A 444 38.97 4.48 11.14
N GLY A 445 39.10 4.04 9.90
CA GLY A 445 38.69 2.70 9.45
C GLY A 445 39.47 1.59 10.15
N VAL A 446 40.79 1.72 10.27
CA VAL A 446 41.65 0.79 11.01
C VAL A 446 41.33 0.83 12.51
N TYR A 447 41.08 2.01 13.08
CA TYR A 447 40.63 2.15 14.46
C TYR A 447 39.29 1.48 14.68
N LEU A 448 38.30 1.67 13.80
CA LEU A 448 36.99 1.03 13.88
C LEU A 448 37.09 -0.48 13.70
N VAL A 449 37.90 -0.98 12.77
CA VAL A 449 38.13 -2.42 12.61
C VAL A 449 38.87 -3.00 13.81
N ALA A 450 39.86 -2.30 14.37
CA ALA A 450 40.55 -2.72 15.58
C ALA A 450 39.64 -2.65 16.82
N PHE A 451 38.74 -1.67 16.90
CA PHE A 451 37.73 -1.51 17.94
C PHE A 451 36.66 -2.60 17.84
N LEU A 452 36.20 -2.92 16.63
CA LEU A 452 35.26 -4.00 16.36
C LEU A 452 35.90 -5.37 16.57
N ARG A 453 37.19 -5.55 16.25
CA ARG A 453 37.96 -6.77 16.55
C ARG A 453 38.27 -6.91 18.03
N ARG A 454 38.56 -5.82 18.75
CA ARG A 454 38.68 -5.83 20.23
C ARG A 454 37.36 -6.16 20.89
N ARG A 455 36.23 -5.60 20.41
CA ARG A 455 34.90 -6.04 20.83
C ARG A 455 34.68 -7.51 20.51
N ASN A 456 34.99 -8.00 19.30
CA ASN A 456 34.78 -9.41 18.98
C ASN A 456 35.69 -10.36 19.80
N LEU A 457 36.93 -9.97 20.11
CA LEU A 457 37.79 -10.74 21.02
C LEU A 457 37.27 -10.70 22.47
N GLU A 458 36.75 -9.56 22.94
CA GLU A 458 36.10 -9.46 24.25
C GLU A 458 34.76 -10.21 24.30
N TRP A 459 34.02 -10.29 23.18
CA TRP A 459 32.76 -11.02 23.04
C TRP A 459 32.99 -12.53 22.99
N THR A 460 33.95 -13.01 22.19
CA THR A 460 34.33 -14.43 22.13
C THR A 460 35.00 -14.93 23.42
N LYS A 461 35.72 -14.06 24.15
CA LYS A 461 36.26 -14.36 25.48
C LYS A 461 35.22 -14.22 26.60
N LYS A 462 34.07 -13.57 26.35
CA LYS A 462 32.90 -13.51 27.27
C LYS A 462 31.90 -14.65 27.04
N GLU A 463 31.73 -15.12 25.82
CA GLU A 463 30.84 -16.25 25.49
C GLU A 463 31.33 -17.56 26.10
N ASN A 464 32.64 -17.77 26.19
CA ASN A 464 33.21 -18.96 26.84
C ASN A 464 33.26 -18.90 28.39
N THR A 465 32.73 -17.84 29.02
CA THR A 465 32.76 -17.70 30.50
C THR A 465 31.48 -17.17 31.14
N ARG A 466 30.32 -17.14 30.45
CA ARG A 466 29.04 -16.78 31.07
C ARG A 466 27.85 -17.58 30.55
N SER A 467 27.82 -18.85 30.91
CA SER A 467 26.56 -19.57 31.14
C SER A 467 25.93 -19.11 32.46
N SER A 468 25.32 -17.92 32.48
CA SER A 468 24.27 -17.58 33.45
C SER A 468 23.61 -16.26 33.06
N LEU A 469 22.43 -16.37 32.44
CA LEU A 469 21.44 -15.30 32.53
C LEU A 469 21.13 -15.08 34.03
N PRO A 470 20.93 -13.83 34.51
CA PRO A 470 20.69 -13.55 35.94
C PRO A 470 19.28 -13.96 36.43
N TYR A 471 18.61 -14.84 35.69
CA TYR A 471 17.25 -15.30 35.93
C TYR A 471 17.26 -16.79 36.24
N ARG A 472 16.42 -17.20 37.18
CA ARG A 472 16.33 -18.60 37.60
C ARG A 472 15.69 -19.43 36.49
N SER A 473 16.34 -20.52 36.09
CA SER A 473 15.71 -21.54 35.27
C SER A 473 14.87 -22.48 36.15
N PHE A 474 13.66 -22.78 35.70
CA PHE A 474 12.75 -23.72 36.35
C PHE A 474 12.52 -24.92 35.44
N SER A 475 12.41 -26.12 36.01
CA SER A 475 11.92 -27.30 35.30
C SER A 475 10.40 -27.30 35.24
N ILE A 476 9.84 -27.87 34.17
CA ILE A 476 8.39 -27.98 34.00
C ILE A 476 7.75 -28.81 35.11
N ASP A 477 8.43 -29.85 35.60
CA ASP A 477 7.94 -30.71 36.66
C ASP A 477 7.81 -29.96 37.99
N LYS A 478 8.77 -29.06 38.26
CA LYS A 478 8.70 -28.18 39.43
C LYS A 478 7.53 -27.20 39.33
N ILE A 479 7.32 -26.62 38.15
CA ILE A 479 6.19 -25.70 37.91
C ILE A 479 4.85 -26.45 38.03
N LYS A 480 4.72 -27.64 37.45
CA LYS A 480 3.50 -28.46 37.53
C LYS A 480 3.17 -28.86 38.96
N MET A 481 4.17 -29.18 39.77
CA MET A 481 3.97 -29.50 41.18
C MET A 481 3.45 -28.30 41.98
N GLU A 482 3.98 -27.09 41.72
CA GLU A 482 3.60 -25.88 42.45
C GLU A 482 2.23 -25.29 42.03
N ILE A 483 1.72 -25.60 40.82
CA ILE A 483 0.40 -25.14 40.32
C ILE A 483 -0.63 -26.29 40.29
N ASP A 484 -0.40 -27.41 41.00
CA ASP A 484 -1.32 -28.57 40.99
C ASP A 484 -1.72 -28.99 39.56
N ASN A 485 -0.71 -29.21 38.71
CA ASN A 485 -0.86 -29.56 37.30
C ASN A 485 -1.71 -28.57 36.47
N PHE A 486 -1.52 -27.27 36.70
CA PHE A 486 -2.25 -26.18 36.03
C PHE A 486 -3.77 -26.25 36.27
N ASN A 487 -4.16 -26.54 37.51
CA ASN A 487 -5.55 -26.57 37.94
C ASN A 487 -6.26 -25.24 37.57
N LYS A 488 -7.48 -25.33 37.04
CA LYS A 488 -8.28 -24.19 36.59
C LYS A 488 -8.63 -23.23 37.73
N GLU A 489 -8.65 -23.71 38.97
CA GLU A 489 -8.89 -22.89 40.16
C GLU A 489 -7.79 -21.86 40.42
N ASN A 490 -6.58 -22.10 39.90
CA ASN A 490 -5.43 -21.20 40.03
C ASN A 490 -5.28 -20.24 38.83
N LEU A 491 -6.20 -20.28 37.85
CA LEU A 491 -6.16 -19.41 36.68
C LEU A 491 -6.66 -18.00 37.05
N ILE A 492 -5.80 -17.00 36.93
CA ILE A 492 -6.13 -15.60 37.18
C ILE A 492 -6.68 -14.94 35.92
N ASP A 493 -6.08 -15.21 34.76
CA ASP A 493 -6.39 -14.47 33.52
C ASP A 493 -6.14 -15.29 32.24
N ARG A 494 -6.82 -14.91 31.16
CA ARG A 494 -6.63 -15.41 29.79
C ARG A 494 -6.31 -14.25 28.85
N GLY A 495 -5.02 -13.99 28.67
CA GLY A 495 -4.53 -12.93 27.79
C GLY A 495 -4.27 -13.41 26.35
N ALA A 496 -3.92 -12.46 25.47
CA ALA A 496 -3.56 -12.71 24.07
C ALA A 496 -2.32 -13.61 23.89
N PHE A 497 -1.49 -13.74 24.93
CA PHE A 497 -0.20 -14.45 24.89
C PHE A 497 -0.19 -15.74 25.72
N GLY A 498 -1.26 -16.09 26.44
CA GLY A 498 -1.22 -17.27 27.28
C GLY A 498 -2.25 -17.33 28.40
N LEU A 499 -2.14 -18.39 29.20
CA LEU A 499 -2.87 -18.56 30.46
C LEU A 499 -2.01 -18.07 31.61
N VAL A 500 -2.60 -17.26 32.48
CA VAL A 500 -1.92 -16.68 33.63
C VAL A 500 -2.39 -17.36 34.92
N TYR A 501 -1.48 -18.01 35.63
CA TYR A 501 -1.78 -18.74 36.86
C TYR A 501 -1.14 -18.09 38.09
N LYS A 502 -1.82 -18.14 39.23
CA LYS A 502 -1.24 -17.83 40.54
C LYS A 502 -0.56 -19.08 41.09
N CYS A 503 0.64 -18.95 41.63
CA CYS A 503 1.18 -20.00 42.49
C CYS A 503 2.18 -19.44 43.50
N TYR A 504 2.66 -20.34 44.35
CA TYR A 504 3.76 -20.07 45.25
C TYR A 504 4.95 -20.93 44.84
N ILE A 505 6.16 -20.37 44.87
CA ILE A 505 7.40 -21.11 44.61
C ILE A 505 8.27 -21.12 45.88
N ASP A 506 9.23 -22.04 45.91
CA ASP A 506 10.14 -22.26 47.05
C ASP A 506 9.38 -22.67 48.31
N HIS A 507 8.65 -23.79 48.21
CA HIS A 507 7.93 -24.40 49.32
C HIS A 507 6.87 -23.46 49.94
N GLY A 508 6.18 -22.69 49.10
CA GLY A 508 5.12 -21.78 49.55
C GLY A 508 5.57 -20.36 49.92
N SER A 509 6.87 -20.04 49.81
CA SER A 509 7.44 -18.82 50.37
C SER A 509 7.26 -17.57 49.49
N ILE A 510 7.21 -17.72 48.16
CA ILE A 510 7.19 -16.60 47.22
C ILE A 510 5.96 -16.70 46.33
N ALA A 511 5.06 -15.72 46.39
CA ALA A 511 3.92 -15.62 45.48
C ALA A 511 4.39 -15.17 44.09
N VAL A 512 3.96 -15.85 43.04
CA VAL A 512 4.33 -15.55 41.64
C VAL A 512 3.14 -15.68 40.70
N THR A 513 3.29 -15.05 39.54
CA THR A 513 2.36 -15.13 38.42
C THR A 513 3.05 -15.83 37.26
N ILE A 514 2.44 -16.89 36.74
CA ILE A 514 3.02 -17.72 35.68
C ILE A 514 2.24 -17.52 34.40
N ASN A 515 2.91 -16.98 33.37
CA ASN A 515 2.35 -16.85 32.04
C ASN A 515 2.80 -18.06 31.19
N ARG A 516 1.87 -18.99 30.95
CA ARG A 516 2.08 -20.17 30.11
C ARG A 516 1.62 -19.86 28.70
N LEU A 517 2.55 -19.87 27.76
CA LEU A 517 2.26 -19.71 26.34
C LEU A 517 1.46 -20.94 25.84
N ILE A 518 0.25 -20.72 25.34
CA ILE A 518 -0.61 -21.79 24.82
C ILE A 518 -0.22 -22.07 23.38
N GLN A 519 0.74 -22.97 23.15
CA GLN A 519 0.96 -23.83 21.96
C GLN A 519 2.44 -24.06 21.70
N ALA A 520 2.76 -25.21 21.08
CA ALA A 520 4.08 -25.53 20.57
C ALA A 520 4.43 -24.56 19.43
N ILE A 521 5.13 -23.50 19.78
CA ILE A 521 5.60 -22.45 18.89
C ILE A 521 6.57 -23.05 17.85
N PRO A 522 6.40 -22.84 16.54
CA PRO A 522 7.40 -23.21 15.53
C PRO A 522 8.75 -22.58 15.88
N LYS A 523 9.88 -23.25 15.60
CA LYS A 523 11.24 -22.76 15.95
C LYS A 523 11.52 -21.30 15.52
N GLN A 524 10.82 -20.78 14.50
CA GLN A 524 10.90 -19.39 14.03
C GLN A 524 10.40 -18.32 15.04
N GLU A 525 9.49 -18.64 15.96
CA GLU A 525 8.86 -17.67 16.87
C GLU A 525 9.51 -17.61 18.28
N LEU A 526 10.55 -18.45 18.53
CA LEU A 526 11.42 -18.37 19.72
C LEU A 526 12.10 -16.99 19.90
N TYR A 527 12.13 -16.18 18.84
CA TYR A 527 12.64 -14.81 18.89
C TYR A 527 11.85 -13.93 19.85
N ILE A 528 10.51 -14.04 19.90
CA ILE A 528 9.65 -13.19 20.74
C ILE A 528 9.96 -13.44 22.23
N PHE A 529 10.07 -14.71 22.62
CA PHE A 529 10.51 -15.10 23.98
C PHE A 529 11.90 -14.57 24.33
N ASN A 530 12.86 -14.70 23.41
CA ASN A 530 14.23 -14.21 23.62
C ASN A 530 14.27 -12.67 23.70
N VAL A 531 13.41 -11.99 22.95
CA VAL A 531 13.24 -10.52 23.02
C VAL A 531 12.66 -10.13 24.37
N GLU A 532 11.62 -10.82 24.85
CA GLU A 532 10.99 -10.49 26.12
C GLU A 532 11.94 -10.66 27.32
N ILE A 533 12.70 -11.77 27.37
CA ILE A 533 13.79 -11.94 28.35
C ILE A 533 14.84 -10.83 28.23
N ARG A 534 15.19 -10.43 26.99
CA ARG A 534 16.18 -9.39 26.74
C ARG A 534 15.68 -8.01 27.16
N ILE A 535 14.40 -7.69 26.95
CA ILE A 535 13.77 -6.44 27.39
C ILE A 535 13.76 -6.39 28.92
N HIS A 536 13.28 -7.45 29.59
CA HIS A 536 13.30 -7.51 31.05
C HIS A 536 14.71 -7.45 31.66
N HIS A 537 15.74 -7.89 30.92
CA HIS A 537 17.13 -7.73 31.34
C HIS A 537 17.60 -6.27 31.34
N HIS A 538 17.19 -5.47 30.36
CA HIS A 538 17.67 -4.11 30.17
C HIS A 538 16.74 -3.04 30.76
N VAL A 539 15.47 -3.39 31.04
CA VAL A 539 14.46 -2.46 31.54
C VAL A 539 14.02 -2.90 32.93
N ARG A 540 14.46 -2.16 33.96
CA ARG A 540 13.95 -2.27 35.34
C ARG A 540 13.31 -0.95 35.71
N HIS A 541 12.00 -0.98 36.00
CA HIS A 541 11.24 0.20 36.37
C HIS A 541 10.24 -0.16 37.46
N GLN A 542 9.95 0.75 38.39
CA GLN A 542 9.05 0.52 39.52
C GLN A 542 7.62 0.13 39.11
N ASN A 543 7.20 0.53 37.90
CA ASN A 543 5.87 0.25 37.34
C ASN A 543 5.85 -0.92 36.35
N LEU A 544 6.93 -1.70 36.25
CA LEU A 544 7.00 -2.90 35.41
C LEU A 544 7.17 -4.14 36.29
N VAL A 545 6.38 -5.17 36.00
CA VAL A 545 6.42 -6.43 36.75
C VAL A 545 7.77 -7.09 36.53
N GLN A 546 8.42 -7.50 37.63
CA GLN A 546 9.73 -8.11 37.56
C GLN A 546 9.65 -9.57 37.11
N LEU A 547 10.44 -9.92 36.09
CA LEU A 547 10.66 -11.31 35.70
C LEU A 547 11.58 -12.00 36.73
N ILE A 548 11.10 -13.06 37.36
CA ILE A 548 11.84 -13.88 38.33
C ILE A 548 12.63 -14.97 37.62
N GLY A 549 12.04 -15.58 36.60
CA GLY A 549 12.68 -16.66 35.86
C GLY A 549 11.85 -17.18 34.71
N TYR A 550 12.29 -18.30 34.14
CA TYR A 550 11.65 -18.90 32.97
C TYR A 550 11.82 -20.41 32.96
N CYS A 551 10.94 -21.10 32.24
CA CYS A 551 11.09 -22.50 31.84
C CYS A 551 11.10 -22.55 30.31
N LYS A 552 12.07 -23.27 29.75
CA LYS A 552 12.23 -23.47 28.31
C LYS A 552 12.61 -24.93 28.08
N GLU A 553 11.61 -25.74 27.78
CA GLU A 553 11.76 -27.16 27.44
C GLU A 553 11.13 -27.43 26.06
N GLU A 554 11.40 -28.58 25.43
CA GLU A 554 11.12 -28.82 23.99
C GLU A 554 9.68 -28.52 23.54
N HIS A 555 8.70 -28.55 24.45
CA HIS A 555 7.28 -28.34 24.16
C HIS A 555 6.59 -27.29 25.05
N GLU A 556 7.33 -26.62 25.94
CA GLU A 556 6.76 -25.66 26.89
C GLU A 556 7.70 -24.45 27.08
N VAL A 557 7.13 -23.26 26.94
CA VAL A 557 7.80 -21.99 27.20
C VAL A 557 6.97 -21.20 28.21
N ILE A 558 7.57 -20.88 29.35
CA ILE A 558 6.87 -20.28 30.49
C ILE A 558 7.71 -19.15 31.06
N LEU A 559 7.06 -18.02 31.36
CA LEU A 559 7.66 -16.88 32.06
C LEU A 559 7.07 -16.79 33.48
N VAL A 560 7.95 -16.59 34.47
CA VAL A 560 7.60 -16.51 35.89
C VAL A 560 7.86 -15.09 36.37
N TYR A 561 6.79 -14.40 36.78
CA TYR A 561 6.80 -13.02 37.23
C TYR A 561 6.51 -12.91 38.72
N GLU A 562 6.92 -11.82 39.33
CA GLU A 562 6.49 -11.46 40.68
C GLU A 562 4.96 -11.37 40.80
N SER A 563 4.42 -11.74 41.97
CA SER A 563 2.98 -11.67 42.23
C SER A 563 2.48 -10.24 42.08
N MET A 564 1.37 -10.07 41.36
CA MET A 564 0.64 -8.82 41.24
C MET A 564 -0.59 -8.85 42.15
N PRO A 565 -0.49 -8.44 43.43
CA PRO A 565 -1.58 -8.60 44.40
C PRO A 565 -2.82 -7.74 44.08
N ASN A 566 -2.68 -6.67 43.30
CA ASN A 566 -3.74 -5.68 43.09
C ASN A 566 -4.47 -5.80 41.75
N ALA A 567 -4.24 -6.89 41.00
CA ALA A 567 -4.70 -7.05 39.62
C ALA A 567 -4.02 -6.02 38.67
N THR A 568 -4.31 -6.07 37.38
CA THR A 568 -3.69 -5.19 36.39
C THR A 568 -4.08 -3.72 36.61
N LEU A 569 -3.25 -2.79 36.12
CA LEU A 569 -3.59 -1.35 36.14
C LEU A 569 -4.94 -1.08 35.46
N PHE A 570 -5.23 -1.81 34.40
CA PHE A 570 -6.52 -1.80 33.72
C PHE A 570 -7.67 -2.15 34.68
N GLU A 571 -7.54 -3.24 35.43
CA GLU A 571 -8.57 -3.64 36.40
C GLU A 571 -8.69 -2.68 37.59
N CYS A 572 -7.59 -2.05 37.99
CA CYS A 572 -7.62 -1.01 39.03
C CYS A 572 -8.30 0.28 38.56
N LEU A 573 -8.16 0.66 37.30
CA LEU A 573 -8.75 1.88 36.74
C LEU A 573 -10.23 1.71 36.36
N HIS A 574 -10.66 0.48 36.06
CA HIS A 574 -12.00 0.23 35.50
C HIS A 574 -12.94 -0.56 36.41
N PHE A 575 -12.45 -1.23 37.47
CA PHE A 575 -13.27 -2.06 38.36
C PHE A 575 -13.06 -1.78 39.86
N ALA A 576 -12.64 -0.55 40.22
CA ALA A 576 -12.36 -0.16 41.61
C ALA A 576 -13.58 -0.28 42.55
N ASP A 577 -14.80 -0.05 42.05
CA ASP A 577 -16.03 -0.01 42.86
C ASP A 577 -16.69 -1.38 43.12
N GLN A 578 -16.11 -2.49 42.66
CA GLN A 578 -16.67 -3.84 42.86
C GLN A 578 -15.87 -4.72 43.83
N ARG A 579 -14.90 -4.16 44.57
CA ARG A 579 -14.12 -4.89 45.58
C ARG A 579 -14.47 -4.42 47.00
N GLN A 580 -15.57 -4.94 47.54
CA GLN A 580 -15.83 -5.04 48.99
C GLN A 580 -15.92 -6.51 49.39
#